data_AF-A0A6C0JYE7-F1
#
_entry.id   AF-A0A6C0JYE7-F1
#
_cell.length_a   1.000
_cell.length_b   1.000
_cell.length_c   1.000
_cell.angle_alpha   90.00
_cell.angle_beta   90.00
_cell.angle_gamma   90.00
#
_symmetry.space_group_name_H-M   'P 1'
#
loop_
_entity.id
_entity.type
_entity.pdbx_description
1 polymer ?
#
loop_
_entity_poly.entity_id
_entity_poly.type
_entity_poly.pdbx_seq_one_letter_code
_entity_poly.pdbx_strand_id
1 'polypeptide(L)'
;MRTICAFTQSICNYIEKRRLCRKIRKKKVDVKFLQGVDLSYTNLSYIDIRGAKMSFSSLIRANLKNTILQGAVIKNACLQGALLSGANLTYVNFAGSDLRGANLSNANLSNADFTGADLTNTNLTDVKINRTTNFTGAKMINIIVDVERLKIAITTGANIQPMNTFSQILNCLSFKSYNTKKIMPILET
;
A
#
# COMPACT_ATOMS: atom_id res chain seq x y z
N MET A 1 -13.98 26.51 -30.14
CA MET A 1 -12.51 26.56 -29.93
C MET A 1 -12.01 26.06 -28.57
N ARG A 2 -12.85 25.67 -27.58
CA ARG A 2 -12.39 25.22 -26.25
C ARG A 2 -12.10 23.71 -26.12
N THR A 3 -12.55 22.87 -27.04
CA THR A 3 -12.45 21.40 -26.94
C THR A 3 -11.12 20.83 -27.44
N ILE A 4 -10.42 21.53 -28.33
CA ILE A 4 -9.14 21.06 -28.91
C ILE A 4 -8.01 21.15 -27.88
N CYS A 5 -8.02 22.14 -26.98
CA CYS A 5 -6.95 22.41 -26.01
C CYS A 5 -6.87 21.35 -24.89
N ALA A 6 -8.01 20.87 -24.37
CA ALA A 6 -8.00 19.85 -23.32
C ALA A 6 -7.55 18.46 -23.84
N PHE A 7 -7.91 18.14 -25.08
CA PHE A 7 -7.51 16.90 -25.74
C PHE A 7 -6.02 16.91 -26.08
N THR A 8 -5.51 18.01 -26.64
CA THR A 8 -4.06 18.15 -26.91
C THR A 8 -3.24 18.21 -25.62
N GLN A 9 -3.72 18.88 -24.57
CA GLN A 9 -3.04 18.89 -23.26
C GLN A 9 -3.01 17.50 -22.62
N SER A 10 -4.09 16.72 -22.72
CA SER A 10 -4.11 15.32 -22.24
C SER A 10 -3.13 14.44 -23.02
N ILE A 11 -3.06 14.60 -24.34
CA ILE A 11 -2.10 13.88 -25.18
C ILE A 11 -0.66 14.30 -24.86
N CYS A 12 -0.38 15.61 -24.71
CA CYS A 12 0.92 16.12 -24.32
C CYS A 12 1.36 15.57 -22.96
N ASN A 13 0.48 15.61 -21.95
CA ASN A 13 0.76 15.08 -20.62
C ASN A 13 1.05 13.56 -20.68
N TYR A 14 0.27 12.79 -21.46
CA TYR A 14 0.53 11.37 -21.67
C TYR A 14 1.88 11.10 -22.36
N ILE A 15 2.21 11.86 -23.41
CA ILE A 15 3.47 11.71 -24.15
C ILE A 15 4.66 12.07 -23.25
N GLU A 16 4.55 13.13 -22.44
CA GLU A 16 5.58 13.55 -21.49
C GLU A 16 5.85 12.48 -20.44
N LYS A 17 4.78 11.92 -19.83
CA LYS A 17 4.89 10.78 -18.91
C LYS A 17 5.56 9.58 -19.56
N ARG A 18 5.18 9.24 -20.80
CA ARG A 18 5.78 8.12 -21.55
C ARG A 18 7.26 8.36 -21.86
N ARG A 19 7.62 9.59 -22.26
CA ARG A 19 9.02 10.00 -22.50
C ARG A 19 9.83 9.91 -21.22
N LEU A 20 9.28 10.39 -20.10
CA LEU A 20 9.93 10.31 -18.80
C LEU A 20 10.14 8.84 -18.38
N CYS A 21 9.12 7.99 -18.48
CA CYS A 21 9.25 6.55 -18.19
C CYS A 21 10.35 5.88 -19.02
N ARG A 22 10.48 6.27 -20.30
CA ARG A 22 11.57 5.78 -21.16
C ARG A 22 12.94 6.25 -20.67
N LYS A 23 13.06 7.50 -20.21
CA LYS A 23 14.32 8.02 -19.65
C LYS A 23 14.66 7.32 -18.34
N ILE A 24 13.68 7.11 -17.44
CA ILE A 24 13.83 6.37 -16.18
C ILE A 24 14.33 4.95 -16.47
N ARG A 25 13.67 4.22 -17.38
CA ARG A 25 14.06 2.85 -17.74
C ARG A 25 15.46 2.76 -18.35
N LYS A 26 15.91 3.82 -19.02
CA LYS A 26 17.28 3.94 -19.56
C LYS A 26 18.29 4.49 -18.56
N LYS A 27 17.91 4.69 -17.28
CA LYS A 27 18.72 5.31 -16.22
C LYS A 27 19.30 6.68 -16.64
N LYS A 28 18.56 7.43 -17.46
CA LYS A 28 18.93 8.77 -17.96
C LYS A 28 18.31 9.92 -17.14
N VAL A 29 17.74 9.61 -15.97
CA VAL A 29 17.14 10.59 -15.07
C VAL A 29 17.84 10.42 -13.72
N ASP A 30 18.38 11.50 -13.18
CA ASP A 30 18.81 11.50 -11.79
C ASP A 30 17.56 11.41 -10.91
N VAL A 31 17.59 10.44 -10.01
CA VAL A 31 16.46 10.08 -9.15
C VAL A 31 16.05 11.19 -8.18
N LYS A 32 16.84 12.27 -8.06
CA LYS A 32 16.46 13.52 -7.39
C LYS A 32 15.40 14.32 -8.17
N PHE A 33 15.28 14.14 -9.49
CA PHE A 33 14.31 14.85 -10.33
C PHE A 33 12.90 14.25 -10.33
N LEU A 34 12.65 13.20 -9.54
CA LEU A 34 11.33 12.56 -9.48
C LEU A 34 10.42 13.13 -8.39
N GLN A 35 10.89 14.14 -7.64
CA GLN A 35 10.12 14.82 -6.61
C GLN A 35 9.01 15.67 -7.25
N GLY A 36 7.79 15.57 -6.73
CA GLY A 36 6.64 16.34 -7.22
C GLY A 36 6.16 15.98 -8.63
N VAL A 37 6.71 14.93 -9.25
CA VAL A 37 6.37 14.57 -10.62
C VAL A 37 5.05 13.81 -10.70
N ASP A 38 4.28 14.04 -11.75
CA ASP A 38 3.11 13.23 -12.07
C ASP A 38 3.51 12.00 -12.92
N LEU A 39 3.48 10.83 -12.29
CA LEU A 39 3.66 9.50 -12.85
C LEU A 39 2.37 8.67 -12.79
N SER A 40 1.21 9.32 -12.59
CA SER A 40 -0.07 8.63 -12.52
C SER A 40 -0.35 7.85 -13.80
N TYR A 41 -0.89 6.64 -13.67
CA TYR A 41 -1.22 5.71 -14.76
C TYR A 41 -0.02 5.23 -15.60
N THR A 42 1.20 5.46 -15.14
CA THR A 42 2.40 5.01 -15.88
C THR A 42 2.71 3.53 -15.62
N ASN A 43 3.43 2.92 -16.56
CA ASN A 43 4.00 1.59 -16.36
C ASN A 43 5.49 1.70 -16.03
N LEU A 44 5.81 1.42 -14.78
CA LEU A 44 7.15 1.42 -14.22
C LEU A 44 7.55 0.01 -13.73
N SER A 45 6.79 -1.04 -14.06
CA SER A 45 7.05 -2.40 -13.60
C SER A 45 8.46 -2.88 -13.95
N TYR A 46 9.06 -3.66 -13.04
CA TYR A 46 10.40 -4.24 -13.17
C TYR A 46 11.55 -3.22 -13.30
N ILE A 47 11.33 -1.93 -12.99
CA ILE A 47 12.38 -0.92 -13.04
C ILE A 47 13.18 -0.89 -11.73
N ASP A 48 14.49 -0.67 -11.86
CA ASP A 48 15.41 -0.36 -10.77
C ASP A 48 15.53 1.16 -10.59
N ILE A 49 14.89 1.68 -9.54
CA ILE A 49 14.88 3.09 -9.12
C ILE A 49 15.20 3.19 -7.62
N ARG A 50 16.19 2.41 -7.17
CA ARG A 50 16.70 2.46 -5.79
C ARG A 50 17.11 3.87 -5.38
N GLY A 51 16.79 4.24 -4.14
CA GLY A 51 17.09 5.56 -3.59
C GLY A 51 16.32 6.71 -4.23
N ALA A 52 15.27 6.44 -5.01
CA ALA A 52 14.57 7.51 -5.72
C ALA A 52 13.89 8.50 -4.79
N LYS A 53 13.97 9.79 -5.13
CA LYS A 53 13.29 10.86 -4.41
C LYS A 53 12.01 11.20 -5.15
N MET A 54 10.89 10.78 -4.59
CA MET A 54 9.56 10.89 -5.17
C MET A 54 8.57 11.51 -4.18
N SER A 55 9.06 12.26 -3.18
CA SER A 55 8.20 12.99 -2.26
C SER A 55 7.25 13.90 -3.02
N PHE A 56 6.00 14.02 -2.58
CA PHE A 56 4.95 14.82 -3.21
C PHE A 56 4.60 14.42 -4.66
N SER A 57 5.14 13.31 -5.18
CA SER A 57 4.80 12.84 -6.53
C SER A 57 3.38 12.26 -6.58
N SER A 58 2.81 12.24 -7.78
CA SER A 58 1.58 11.50 -8.05
C SER A 58 1.89 10.19 -8.76
N LEU A 59 1.57 9.07 -8.12
CA LEU A 59 1.70 7.70 -8.58
C LEU A 59 0.32 7.01 -8.63
N ILE A 60 -0.75 7.80 -8.72
CA ILE A 60 -2.13 7.29 -8.77
C ILE A 60 -2.24 6.24 -9.85
N ARG A 61 -2.65 5.03 -9.47
CA ARG A 61 -2.82 3.88 -10.37
C ARG A 61 -1.58 3.56 -11.22
N ALA A 62 -0.38 3.97 -10.79
CA ALA A 62 0.86 3.60 -11.46
C ALA A 62 1.13 2.09 -11.27
N ASN A 63 1.64 1.45 -12.31
CA ASN A 63 2.08 0.06 -12.24
C ASN A 63 3.56 0.02 -11.82
N LEU A 64 3.78 -0.33 -10.56
CA LEU A 64 5.08 -0.48 -9.89
C LEU A 64 5.36 -1.95 -9.50
N LYS A 65 4.70 -2.91 -10.17
CA LYS A 65 4.88 -4.33 -9.89
C LYS A 65 6.33 -4.74 -10.05
N ASN A 66 6.84 -5.53 -9.10
CA ASN A 66 8.21 -6.05 -9.11
C ASN A 66 9.30 -4.97 -9.29
N THR A 67 9.04 -3.72 -8.89
CA THR A 67 10.03 -2.65 -8.96
C THR A 67 11.03 -2.75 -7.82
N ILE A 68 12.25 -2.27 -8.06
CA ILE A 68 13.27 -2.13 -7.01
C ILE A 68 13.29 -0.66 -6.58
N LEU A 69 12.67 -0.41 -5.44
CA LEU A 69 12.51 0.90 -4.82
C LEU A 69 13.30 1.02 -3.51
N GLN A 70 14.17 0.04 -3.20
CA GLN A 70 14.92 0.01 -1.95
C GLN A 70 15.55 1.38 -1.62
N GLY A 71 15.28 1.87 -0.41
CA GLY A 71 15.76 3.16 0.09
C GLY A 71 15.14 4.40 -0.55
N ALA A 72 14.09 4.25 -1.37
CA ALA A 72 13.39 5.40 -1.95
C ALA A 72 12.70 6.26 -0.88
N VAL A 73 12.60 7.55 -1.15
CA VAL A 73 11.89 8.53 -0.31
C VAL A 73 10.64 8.95 -1.06
N ILE A 74 9.49 8.46 -0.61
CA ILE A 74 8.17 8.63 -1.23
C ILE A 74 7.23 9.22 -0.18
N LYS A 75 7.64 10.33 0.45
CA LYS A 75 6.88 11.01 1.52
C LYS A 75 5.76 11.88 0.95
N ASN A 76 4.62 11.93 1.61
CA ASN A 76 3.48 12.78 1.22
C ASN A 76 3.08 12.63 -0.26
N ALA A 77 3.26 11.44 -0.83
CA ALA A 77 2.96 11.16 -2.23
C ALA A 77 1.56 10.56 -2.37
N CYS A 78 0.99 10.69 -3.56
CA CYS A 78 -0.32 10.15 -3.93
C CYS A 78 -0.14 8.80 -4.64
N LEU A 79 -0.36 7.68 -3.95
CA LEU A 79 -0.25 6.31 -4.48
C LEU A 79 -1.61 5.58 -4.55
N GLN A 80 -2.71 6.32 -4.63
CA GLN A 80 -4.06 5.74 -4.61
C GLN A 80 -4.22 4.73 -5.75
N GLY A 81 -4.56 3.49 -5.41
CA GLY A 81 -4.70 2.39 -6.36
C GLY A 81 -3.41 1.96 -7.07
N ALA A 82 -2.22 2.37 -6.60
CA ALA A 82 -0.96 1.95 -7.19
C ALA A 82 -0.76 0.42 -7.08
N LEU A 83 -0.17 -0.19 -8.11
CA LEU A 83 0.10 -1.62 -8.15
C LEU A 83 1.56 -1.87 -7.77
N LEU A 84 1.81 -2.23 -6.52
CA LEU A 84 3.14 -2.45 -5.94
C LEU A 84 3.42 -3.94 -5.64
N SER A 85 2.61 -4.85 -6.18
CA SER A 85 2.73 -6.27 -5.86
C SER A 85 4.12 -6.81 -6.23
N GLY A 86 4.76 -7.51 -5.29
CA GLY A 86 6.11 -8.07 -5.45
C GLY A 86 7.25 -7.05 -5.48
N ALA A 87 6.98 -5.75 -5.25
CA ALA A 87 8.03 -4.74 -5.24
C ALA A 87 9.00 -4.92 -4.06
N ASN A 88 10.28 -4.60 -4.27
CA ASN A 88 11.26 -4.47 -3.20
C ASN A 88 11.18 -3.04 -2.63
N LEU A 89 10.52 -2.92 -1.47
CA LEU A 89 10.27 -1.67 -0.75
C LEU A 89 11.07 -1.61 0.56
N THR A 90 12.18 -2.33 0.63
CA THR A 90 13.04 -2.31 1.81
C THR A 90 13.59 -0.90 2.07
N TYR A 91 13.54 -0.43 3.31
CA TYR A 91 14.00 0.92 3.70
C TYR A 91 13.26 2.08 3.00
N VAL A 92 12.09 1.85 2.39
CA VAL A 92 11.34 2.93 1.76
C VAL A 92 10.65 3.80 2.81
N ASN A 93 10.71 5.11 2.63
CA ASN A 93 9.97 6.06 3.45
C ASN A 93 8.68 6.51 2.73
N PHE A 94 7.54 6.02 3.21
CA PHE A 94 6.17 6.37 2.81
C PHE A 94 5.47 7.32 3.79
N ALA A 95 6.20 7.99 4.70
CA ALA A 95 5.57 8.79 5.74
C ALA A 95 4.63 9.87 5.15
N GLY A 96 3.41 9.92 5.70
CA GLY A 96 2.34 10.83 5.26
C GLY A 96 1.75 10.55 3.87
N SER A 97 2.15 9.46 3.21
CA SER A 97 1.65 9.16 1.86
C SER A 97 0.25 8.55 1.86
N ASP A 98 -0.47 8.79 0.78
CA ASP A 98 -1.80 8.24 0.55
C ASP A 98 -1.70 7.00 -0.33
N LEU A 99 -1.81 5.82 0.27
CA LEU A 99 -1.77 4.52 -0.40
C LEU A 99 -3.15 3.89 -0.52
N ARG A 100 -4.24 4.67 -0.43
CA ARG A 100 -5.60 4.11 -0.42
C ARG A 100 -5.87 3.21 -1.61
N GLY A 101 -6.31 1.98 -1.35
CA GLY A 101 -6.61 0.98 -2.39
C GLY A 101 -5.39 0.44 -3.13
N ALA A 102 -4.16 0.72 -2.67
CA ALA A 102 -2.96 0.18 -3.30
C ALA A 102 -2.87 -1.34 -3.12
N ASN A 103 -2.20 -2.00 -4.06
CA ASN A 103 -1.90 -3.43 -3.96
C ASN A 103 -0.42 -3.62 -3.62
N LEU A 104 -0.12 -3.95 -2.35
CA LEU A 104 1.21 -4.26 -1.84
C LEU A 104 1.46 -5.77 -1.70
N SER A 105 0.58 -6.63 -2.24
CA SER A 105 0.70 -8.08 -2.04
C SER A 105 2.06 -8.63 -2.45
N ASN A 106 2.62 -9.55 -1.67
CA ASN A 106 3.96 -10.13 -1.89
C ASN A 106 5.14 -9.14 -1.87
N ALA A 107 4.93 -7.86 -1.53
CA ALA A 107 6.02 -6.89 -1.47
C ALA A 107 6.93 -7.10 -0.25
N ASN A 108 8.19 -6.69 -0.37
CA ASN A 108 9.11 -6.66 0.76
C ASN A 108 9.12 -5.28 1.43
N LEU A 109 8.51 -5.17 2.60
CA LEU A 109 8.36 -3.95 3.41
C LEU A 109 9.33 -3.91 4.60
N SER A 110 10.38 -4.74 4.60
CA SER A 110 11.31 -4.80 5.74
C SER A 110 12.00 -3.45 5.93
N ASN A 111 11.98 -2.91 7.16
CA ASN A 111 12.49 -1.57 7.50
C ASN A 111 11.78 -0.39 6.78
N ALA A 112 10.61 -0.59 6.18
CA ALA A 112 9.85 0.50 5.58
C ALA A 112 9.15 1.36 6.63
N ASP A 113 9.00 2.65 6.35
CA ASP A 113 8.36 3.64 7.22
C ASP A 113 7.05 4.14 6.60
N PHE A 114 5.92 3.80 7.23
CA PHE A 114 4.56 4.21 6.88
C PHE A 114 3.98 5.19 7.92
N THR A 115 4.82 5.91 8.67
CA THR A 115 4.34 6.83 9.72
C THR A 115 3.30 7.81 9.18
N GLY A 116 2.09 7.79 9.77
CA GLY A 116 0.98 8.65 9.38
C GLY A 116 0.42 8.42 7.96
N ALA A 117 0.81 7.33 7.28
CA ALA A 117 0.31 7.02 5.95
C ALA A 117 -1.15 6.54 5.98
N ASP A 118 -1.88 6.75 4.88
CA ASP A 118 -3.23 6.20 4.70
C ASP A 118 -3.18 4.92 3.85
N LEU A 119 -3.40 3.78 4.49
CA LEU A 119 -3.45 2.44 3.89
C LEU A 119 -4.88 1.93 3.79
N THR A 120 -5.91 2.79 3.81
CA THR A 120 -7.31 2.34 3.74
C THR A 120 -7.57 1.54 2.45
N ASN A 121 -8.23 0.39 2.56
CA ASN A 121 -8.50 -0.56 1.46
C ASN A 121 -7.24 -1.17 0.81
N THR A 122 -6.08 -1.11 1.44
CA THR A 122 -4.84 -1.64 0.88
C THR A 122 -4.73 -3.15 1.05
N ASN A 123 -4.23 -3.83 0.02
CA ASN A 123 -3.93 -5.26 0.08
C ASN A 123 -2.48 -5.49 0.55
N LEU A 124 -2.32 -6.06 1.75
CA LEU A 124 -1.06 -6.44 2.40
C LEU A 124 -0.89 -7.97 2.49
N THR A 125 -1.56 -8.74 1.64
CA THR A 125 -1.41 -10.22 1.61
C THR A 125 0.04 -10.60 1.32
N ASP A 126 0.60 -11.49 2.13
CA ASP A 126 1.97 -12.03 1.96
C ASP A 126 3.09 -10.99 1.90
N VAL A 127 2.89 -9.83 2.52
CA VAL A 127 3.99 -8.87 2.69
C VAL A 127 5.06 -9.43 3.62
N LYS A 128 6.32 -9.13 3.30
CA LYS A 128 7.43 -9.36 4.23
C LYS A 128 7.62 -8.11 5.09
N ILE A 129 7.44 -8.26 6.39
CA ILE A 129 7.68 -7.21 7.39
C ILE A 129 8.62 -7.73 8.48
N ASN A 130 9.24 -6.82 9.22
CA ASN A 130 10.14 -7.13 10.33
C ASN A 130 9.90 -6.17 11.50
N ARG A 131 10.68 -6.31 12.57
CA ARG A 131 10.58 -5.50 13.80
C ARG A 131 10.76 -4.00 13.63
N THR A 132 11.29 -3.57 12.49
CA THR A 132 11.57 -2.16 12.19
C THR A 132 10.60 -1.58 11.17
N THR A 133 9.73 -2.40 10.56
CA THR A 133 8.64 -1.87 9.74
C THR A 133 7.73 -1.03 10.62
N ASN A 134 7.54 0.23 10.25
CA ASN A 134 6.87 1.22 11.09
C ASN A 134 5.52 1.66 10.49
N PHE A 135 4.44 1.44 11.22
CA PHE A 135 3.08 1.88 10.91
C PHE A 135 2.54 2.90 11.92
N THR A 136 3.42 3.59 12.66
CA THR A 136 3.00 4.55 13.70
C THR A 136 2.01 5.57 13.16
N GLY A 137 0.84 5.68 13.79
CA GLY A 137 -0.21 6.61 13.37
C GLY A 137 -0.83 6.35 11.99
N ALA A 138 -0.51 5.22 11.34
CA ALA A 138 -1.06 4.90 10.02
C ALA A 138 -2.55 4.57 10.11
N LYS A 139 -3.32 4.95 9.07
CA LYS A 139 -4.72 4.53 8.92
C LYS A 139 -4.75 3.22 8.16
N MET A 140 -5.27 2.17 8.77
CA MET A 140 -5.26 0.79 8.24
C MET A 140 -6.68 0.22 8.28
N ILE A 141 -7.62 0.92 7.64
CA ILE A 141 -9.04 0.57 7.60
C ILE A 141 -9.34 -0.29 6.38
N ASN A 142 -10.13 -1.35 6.56
CA ASN A 142 -10.49 -2.32 5.53
C ASN A 142 -9.27 -2.90 4.79
N ILE A 143 -8.16 -3.13 5.49
CA ILE A 143 -6.95 -3.71 4.91
C ILE A 143 -7.07 -5.22 4.81
N ILE A 144 -6.48 -5.82 3.78
CA ILE A 144 -6.36 -7.28 3.67
C ILE A 144 -4.98 -7.67 4.19
N VAL A 145 -4.90 -8.35 5.33
CA VAL A 145 -3.62 -8.71 5.97
C VAL A 145 -3.79 -9.95 6.84
N ASP A 146 -2.70 -10.70 7.03
CA ASP A 146 -2.60 -11.62 8.15
C ASP A 146 -2.30 -10.82 9.43
N VAL A 147 -3.28 -10.73 10.32
CA VAL A 147 -3.17 -9.95 11.57
C VAL A 147 -2.06 -10.44 12.48
N GLU A 148 -1.72 -11.74 12.43
CA GLU A 148 -0.62 -12.29 13.23
C GLU A 148 0.73 -11.76 12.76
N ARG A 149 0.88 -11.54 11.45
CA ARG A 149 2.09 -10.91 10.90
C ARG A 149 2.25 -9.47 11.38
N LEU A 150 1.18 -8.70 11.62
CA LEU A 150 1.32 -7.32 12.08
C LEU A 150 1.91 -7.20 13.49
N LYS A 151 1.82 -8.24 14.33
CA LYS A 151 2.33 -8.22 15.71
C LYS A 151 3.84 -8.00 15.81
N ILE A 152 4.60 -8.30 14.76
CA ILE A 152 6.04 -8.08 14.75
C ILE A 152 6.43 -6.64 14.39
N ALA A 153 5.55 -5.84 13.80
CA ALA A 153 5.85 -4.47 13.36
C ALA A 153 5.57 -3.42 14.46
N ILE A 154 6.05 -2.19 14.25
CA ILE A 154 5.74 -1.05 15.12
C ILE A 154 4.38 -0.48 14.69
N THR A 155 3.37 -0.55 15.56
CA THR A 155 1.99 -0.14 15.23
C THR A 155 1.42 0.90 16.21
N THR A 156 2.28 1.63 16.93
CA THR A 156 1.85 2.61 17.94
C THR A 156 0.90 3.65 17.35
N GLY A 157 -0.31 3.77 17.89
CA GLY A 157 -1.32 4.72 17.41
C GLY A 157 -1.88 4.44 16.01
N ALA A 158 -1.56 3.30 15.39
CA ALA A 158 -2.15 2.90 14.12
C ALA A 158 -3.64 2.54 14.29
N ASN A 159 -4.49 2.98 13.37
CA ASN A 159 -5.91 2.60 13.34
C ASN A 159 -6.09 1.35 12.48
N ILE A 160 -6.01 0.16 13.11
CA ILE A 160 -6.05 -1.13 12.42
C ILE A 160 -7.46 -1.71 12.46
N GLN A 161 -8.13 -1.73 11.30
CA GLN A 161 -9.42 -2.38 11.10
C GLN A 161 -9.30 -3.27 9.85
N PRO A 162 -8.85 -4.52 9.97
CA PRO A 162 -8.73 -5.41 8.83
C PRO A 162 -10.10 -5.66 8.20
N MET A 163 -10.12 -5.82 6.88
CA MET A 163 -11.29 -6.32 6.15
C MET A 163 -11.70 -7.64 6.80
N ASN A 164 -12.98 -7.81 7.11
CA ASN A 164 -13.52 -8.91 7.90
C ASN A 164 -13.14 -10.30 7.32
N THR A 165 -11.95 -10.80 7.64
CA THR A 165 -11.48 -12.12 7.24
C THR A 165 -11.78 -13.09 8.38
N PHE A 166 -12.79 -13.92 8.19
CA PHE A 166 -13.09 -15.15 8.95
C PHE A 166 -13.43 -15.02 10.46
N SER A 167 -12.80 -14.14 11.24
CA SER A 167 -13.01 -14.02 12.69
C SER A 167 -14.40 -13.50 13.08
N GLN A 168 -15.04 -12.67 12.26
CA GLN A 168 -16.45 -12.31 12.46
C GLN A 168 -17.41 -13.41 12.01
N ILE A 169 -17.04 -14.23 11.01
CA ILE A 169 -17.85 -15.38 10.60
C ILE A 169 -17.83 -16.45 11.71
N LEU A 170 -16.66 -16.73 12.29
CA LEU A 170 -16.54 -17.62 13.45
C LEU A 170 -17.24 -17.05 14.70
N ASN A 171 -17.15 -15.74 14.97
CA ASN A 171 -17.91 -15.13 16.07
C ASN A 171 -19.42 -15.12 15.81
N CYS A 172 -19.90 -15.01 14.57
CA CYS A 172 -21.32 -15.14 14.25
C CYS A 172 -21.81 -16.60 14.25
N LEU A 173 -20.93 -17.58 14.01
CA LEU A 173 -21.23 -19.01 14.05
C LEU A 173 -21.14 -19.59 15.47
N SER A 174 -20.21 -19.11 16.30
CA SER A 174 -20.04 -19.57 17.70
C SER A 174 -21.19 -19.13 18.60
N PHE A 175 -21.85 -18.01 18.31
CA PHE A 175 -23.04 -17.53 19.05
C PHE A 175 -24.37 -18.15 18.61
N LYS A 176 -24.41 -18.99 17.54
CA LYS A 176 -25.63 -19.68 17.09
C LYS A 176 -25.75 -21.15 17.53
N SER A 177 -24.78 -21.71 18.25
CA SER A 177 -24.74 -23.14 18.62
C SER A 177 -24.96 -23.48 20.10
N TYR A 178 -25.25 -22.52 20.99
CA TYR A 178 -25.61 -22.82 22.38
C TYR A 178 -26.94 -22.18 22.76
N ASN A 179 -28.01 -22.67 22.14
CA ASN A 179 -29.35 -22.45 22.69
C ASN A 179 -30.28 -23.62 22.37
N THR A 180 -29.89 -24.82 22.79
CA THR A 180 -30.85 -25.91 23.06
C THR A 180 -30.91 -26.13 24.57
N LYS A 181 -31.83 -25.36 25.17
CA LYS A 181 -32.55 -25.55 26.43
C LYS A 181 -32.40 -26.91 27.13
N LYS A 182 -32.30 -26.84 28.47
CA LYS A 182 -32.79 -27.80 29.49
C LYS A 182 -32.20 -29.22 29.37
N ILE A 183 -31.49 -29.75 30.38
CA ILE A 183 -32.08 -30.29 31.62
C ILE A 183 -30.98 -30.40 32.69
N MET A 184 -31.20 -29.79 33.85
CA MET A 184 -30.89 -30.31 35.20
C MET A 184 -32.09 -29.88 36.07
N PRO A 185 -32.50 -30.60 37.13
CA PRO A 185 -31.68 -31.29 38.15
C PRO A 185 -32.18 -32.74 38.43
N ILE A 186 -31.67 -33.59 39.33
CA ILE A 186 -31.68 -33.54 40.82
C ILE A 186 -30.74 -34.61 41.40
N LEU A 187 -30.27 -34.31 42.61
CA LEU A 187 -29.46 -35.05 43.59
C LEU A 187 -29.93 -36.49 43.97
N GLU A 188 -28.95 -37.22 44.52
CA GLU A 188 -29.02 -38.27 45.57
C GLU A 188 -29.95 -39.49 45.38
N THR A 189 -29.33 -40.66 45.24
CA THR A 189 -29.20 -41.68 46.32
C THR A 189 -28.01 -42.59 46.04
#